data_AF-V5V620-F1
#
_entry.id   AF-V5V620-F1
#
_cell.length_a   1.000
_cell.length_b   1.000
_cell.length_c   1.000
_cell.angle_alpha   90.00
_cell.angle_beta   90.00
_cell.angle_gamma   90.00
#
_symmetry.space_group_name_H-M   'P 1'
#
loop_
_entity.id
_entity.type
_entity.pdbx_description
1 polymer ?
#
loop_
_entity_poly.entity_id
_entity_poly.type
_entity_poly.pdbx_seq_one_letter_code
_entity_poly.pdbx_strand_id
1 'polypeptide(L)'
;MPTAQTDQNLKLWWGVLYPAYPDHPILAAPNRTSEGTVFEQDTRPPSAAAFFDPQQRYQRWDYRYACDLPQLVQDLRPEEPTLLETLRETAQDWAQGLNILDPGVVIPHLQAQYPDLSAVAIAYLALHLVYPETIPAIHDAWLDTVSPSNLPVNYCHGLILDYNHTARPLQDVWQDDNIADEQIFQYLEDMVDLWKTLEPWHCHYSLLTVRNLAVNPDDQLWLHQLDFTLPLGETFERPTPPPSLVSIWQELFAHASSRRQALFMPLLVSLSTAPLEKISEIQMLLDSLASTLRSEPVSEAETGESTVDLIEKLPDITLSPESAEEDHTAIEDAPTALLPRQLVQVDVAAHTDPGRDRHHNEDFYLINHRQQMRITPNGQQLEVQGVYVLCDGMGGHAEGEVASSLATKTVHEYFEQTWPWQGELPSADEVRNAIYRANEVIFATNDQKAKTGSGRMGTTLVMALLHNYHLRLGHVGDSRIYRFTKRQGLQQLTTDHEVGQRLIQQGVEPEIAYGRPDAYQLTQALGPRNNEAITPEIIDLEILEDTLILLCSDGLSDNRCLETHIISHLLPMLDFSLPLQQSLHQLINLGNQVNGHDNLSAIAIRFKLRSVLSTLF
;
A
#
# COMPACT_ATOMS: atom_id res chain seq x y z
N MET A 1 8.12 -33.66 32.48
CA MET A 1 7.84 -34.46 31.28
C MET A 1 6.76 -35.50 31.60
N PRO A 2 5.53 -35.28 31.12
CA PRO A 2 4.61 -36.34 30.76
C PRO A 2 4.52 -36.44 29.22
N THR A 3 4.91 -37.61 28.72
CA THR A 3 4.41 -38.35 27.56
C THR A 3 3.75 -37.60 26.39
N ALA A 4 4.50 -37.58 25.29
CA ALA A 4 4.05 -37.32 23.93
C ALA A 4 2.91 -38.27 23.50
N GLN A 5 1.69 -37.73 23.38
CA GLN A 5 0.62 -38.12 22.45
C GLN A 5 -0.69 -37.36 22.78
N THR A 6 -0.71 -36.02 22.74
CA THR A 6 -1.96 -35.20 22.61
C THR A 6 -1.72 -33.69 22.35
N ASP A 7 -0.58 -33.26 21.81
CA ASP A 7 -0.18 -31.82 21.76
C ASP A 7 -0.38 -31.10 20.41
N GLN A 8 -1.26 -31.58 19.51
CA GLN A 8 -1.49 -30.87 18.22
C GLN A 8 -2.51 -29.72 18.30
N ASN A 9 -3.26 -29.59 19.40
CA ASN A 9 -4.40 -28.65 19.50
C ASN A 9 -4.19 -27.54 20.54
N LEU A 10 -2.99 -27.44 21.12
CA LEU A 10 -2.62 -26.36 22.04
C LEU A 10 -2.06 -25.20 21.25
N LYS A 11 -2.84 -24.11 21.16
CA LYS A 11 -2.39 -22.85 20.57
C LYS A 11 -2.22 -21.81 21.66
N LEU A 12 -1.18 -20.99 21.57
CA LEU A 12 -1.08 -19.80 22.42
C LEU A 12 -1.88 -18.70 21.73
N TRP A 13 -2.80 -18.06 22.44
CA TRP A 13 -3.61 -16.99 21.89
C TRP A 13 -3.65 -15.79 22.84
N TRP A 14 -3.87 -14.62 22.25
CA TRP A 14 -4.06 -13.40 23.02
C TRP A 14 -5.56 -13.19 23.26
N GLY A 15 -5.97 -13.19 24.53
CA GLY A 15 -7.36 -12.99 24.93
C GLY A 15 -7.61 -11.55 25.35
N VAL A 16 -8.39 -10.80 24.56
CA VAL A 16 -8.65 -9.37 24.82
C VAL A 16 -10.10 -9.15 25.20
N LEU A 17 -10.33 -8.25 26.16
CA LEU A 17 -11.66 -7.83 26.59
C LEU A 17 -11.82 -6.32 26.39
N TYR A 18 -12.81 -5.91 25.59
CA TYR A 18 -13.18 -4.49 25.48
C TYR A 18 -14.54 -4.21 26.10
N PRO A 19 -14.64 -3.22 27.00
CA PRO A 19 -15.93 -2.70 27.45
C PRO A 19 -16.67 -1.99 26.29
N ALA A 20 -17.96 -2.27 26.11
CA ALA A 20 -18.78 -1.60 25.11
C ALA A 20 -19.28 -0.26 25.67
N TYR A 21 -19.03 0.83 24.92
CA TYR A 21 -19.47 2.17 25.28
C TYR A 21 -20.58 2.64 24.34
N PRO A 22 -21.69 3.18 24.87
CA PRO A 22 -22.81 3.63 24.03
C PRO A 22 -22.44 4.78 23.09
N ASP A 23 -21.45 5.61 23.45
CA ASP A 23 -21.06 6.80 22.67
C ASP A 23 -19.80 6.58 21.80
N HIS A 24 -19.21 5.38 21.82
CA HIS A 24 -18.00 5.11 21.04
C HIS A 24 -18.35 4.73 19.59
N PRO A 25 -17.73 5.36 18.57
CA PRO A 25 -18.08 5.14 17.15
C PRO A 25 -18.09 3.68 16.69
N ILE A 26 -17.12 2.88 17.16
CA ILE A 26 -16.97 1.46 16.81
C ILE A 26 -17.41 0.50 17.93
N LEU A 27 -17.30 0.85 19.22
CA LEU A 27 -17.67 -0.04 20.33
C LEU A 27 -19.16 0.01 20.71
N ALA A 28 -19.92 0.99 20.20
CA ALA A 28 -21.36 1.08 20.46
C ALA A 28 -22.08 -0.13 19.86
N ALA A 29 -22.68 -0.94 20.72
CA ALA A 29 -23.61 -1.96 20.25
C ALA A 29 -24.85 -1.25 19.66
N PRO A 30 -25.35 -1.64 18.48
CA PRO A 30 -26.66 -1.19 18.05
C PRO A 30 -27.66 -1.60 19.14
N ASN A 31 -28.41 -0.63 19.67
CA ASN A 31 -29.42 -0.85 20.71
C ASN A 31 -30.30 -2.06 20.32
N ARG A 32 -29.98 -3.25 20.83
CA ARG A 32 -30.89 -4.39 20.72
C ARG A 32 -32.06 -4.03 21.62
N THR A 33 -33.20 -3.76 21.00
CA THR A 33 -34.46 -3.63 21.72
C THR A 33 -34.63 -4.85 22.60
N SER A 34 -34.68 -4.60 23.90
CA SER A 34 -34.93 -5.56 24.95
C SER A 34 -36.09 -6.48 24.59
N GLU A 35 -35.80 -7.75 24.28
CA GLU A 35 -36.68 -8.89 24.54
C GLU A 35 -35.94 -10.19 24.25
N GLY A 36 -35.48 -10.84 25.33
CA GLY A 36 -34.77 -12.11 25.31
C GLY A 36 -34.34 -12.49 26.72
N THR A 37 -35.29 -12.72 27.61
CA THR A 37 -35.06 -13.44 28.88
C THR A 37 -34.94 -14.94 28.62
N VAL A 38 -34.14 -15.62 29.48
CA VAL A 38 -34.13 -17.04 29.91
C VAL A 38 -32.64 -17.44 30.14
N PHE A 39 -32.09 -17.86 31.30
CA PHE A 39 -32.57 -18.32 32.61
C PHE A 39 -31.62 -17.80 33.73
N GLU A 40 -32.16 -17.42 34.88
CA GLU A 40 -31.50 -17.56 36.19
C GLU A 40 -31.73 -18.98 36.71
N GLN A 41 -30.70 -19.63 37.30
CA GLN A 41 -30.89 -20.53 38.44
C GLN A 41 -29.58 -20.80 39.21
N ASP A 42 -29.57 -20.24 40.43
CA ASP A 42 -29.24 -20.87 41.72
C ASP A 42 -27.83 -21.41 42.06
N THR A 43 -27.21 -20.67 42.98
CA THR A 43 -26.55 -21.07 44.24
C THR A 43 -25.52 -22.21 44.32
N ARG A 44 -24.27 -21.75 44.57
CA ARG A 44 -23.09 -22.34 45.27
C ARG A 44 -21.88 -22.68 44.39
N PRO A 45 -20.66 -22.29 44.83
CA PRO A 45 -19.41 -22.31 44.04
C PRO A 45 -18.93 -23.77 43.85
N PRO A 46 -17.99 -24.20 42.97
CA PRO A 46 -16.77 -23.56 42.45
C PRO A 46 -16.37 -24.05 40.99
N SER A 47 -15.13 -23.81 40.50
CA SER A 47 -14.50 -24.40 39.28
C SER A 47 -14.86 -23.89 37.85
N ALA A 48 -15.86 -23.03 37.67
CA ALA A 48 -16.50 -22.81 36.36
C ALA A 48 -15.90 -21.75 35.39
N ALA A 49 -14.74 -21.13 35.64
CA ALA A 49 -14.13 -20.20 34.66
C ALA A 49 -13.10 -20.86 33.73
N ALA A 50 -13.38 -22.11 33.30
CA ALA A 50 -12.48 -22.90 32.46
C ALA A 50 -12.62 -22.62 30.96
N PHE A 51 -13.65 -21.89 30.52
CA PHE A 51 -13.90 -21.60 29.11
C PHE A 51 -13.97 -20.09 28.87
N PHE A 52 -13.50 -19.64 27.70
CA PHE A 52 -13.57 -18.24 27.28
C PHE A 52 -14.93 -17.86 26.72
N ASP A 53 -15.55 -18.78 25.98
CA ASP A 53 -16.76 -18.53 25.21
C ASP A 53 -17.99 -19.26 25.81
N PRO A 54 -19.21 -18.76 25.57
CA PRO A 54 -20.44 -19.41 26.03
C PRO A 54 -20.67 -20.81 25.43
N GLN A 55 -20.10 -21.09 24.26
CA GLN A 55 -20.25 -22.37 23.55
C GLN A 55 -19.22 -23.41 24.02
N GLN A 56 -18.37 -23.07 25.00
CA GLN A 56 -17.33 -23.92 25.56
C GLN A 56 -16.39 -24.53 24.50
N ARG A 57 -16.11 -23.79 23.42
CA ARG A 57 -15.12 -24.19 22.41
C ARG A 57 -13.69 -23.99 22.92
N TYR A 58 -13.44 -22.89 23.62
CA TYR A 58 -12.11 -22.42 23.97
C TYR A 58 -11.84 -22.60 25.46
N GLN A 59 -11.07 -23.62 25.78
CA GLN A 59 -10.72 -23.96 27.16
C GLN A 59 -9.44 -23.24 27.61
N ARG A 60 -9.48 -22.60 28.78
CA ARG A 60 -8.31 -22.00 29.45
C ARG A 60 -7.46 -23.07 30.12
N TRP A 61 -6.15 -22.98 29.98
CA TRP A 61 -5.23 -23.94 30.61
C TRP A 61 -4.63 -23.48 31.95
N ASP A 62 -4.58 -22.17 32.27
CA ASP A 62 -4.04 -21.64 33.54
C ASP A 62 -4.91 -20.52 34.15
N TYR A 63 -4.95 -20.44 35.49
CA TYR A 63 -5.90 -19.65 36.30
C TYR A 63 -5.52 -18.17 36.52
N ARG A 64 -4.53 -17.64 35.81
CA ARG A 64 -4.04 -16.27 36.08
C ARG A 64 -4.64 -15.26 35.11
N TYR A 65 -5.67 -14.57 35.57
CA TYR A 65 -6.09 -13.28 35.01
C TYR A 65 -4.95 -12.26 35.24
N ALA A 66 -4.07 -12.12 34.26
CA ALA A 66 -3.38 -10.86 34.01
C ALA A 66 -3.90 -10.38 32.66
N CYS A 67 -4.53 -9.20 32.63
CA CYS A 67 -5.11 -8.61 31.40
C CYS A 67 -4.05 -8.32 30.32
N ASP A 68 -2.77 -8.42 30.68
CA ASP A 68 -1.64 -7.97 29.86
C ASP A 68 -0.77 -9.13 29.34
N LEU A 69 -1.21 -10.39 29.49
CA LEU A 69 -0.43 -11.58 29.10
C LEU A 69 -1.24 -12.54 28.23
N PRO A 70 -0.59 -13.20 27.25
CA PRO A 70 -1.23 -14.22 26.43
C PRO A 70 -1.62 -15.40 27.31
N GLN A 71 -2.77 -16.01 27.01
CA GLN A 71 -3.24 -17.18 27.73
C GLN A 71 -3.12 -18.41 26.84
N LEU A 72 -2.71 -19.54 27.42
CA LEU A 72 -2.76 -20.81 26.69
C LEU A 72 -4.23 -21.25 26.61
N VAL A 73 -4.72 -21.38 25.38
CA VAL A 73 -6.11 -21.71 25.10
C VAL A 73 -6.12 -22.96 24.23
N GLN A 74 -6.96 -23.92 24.61
CA GLN A 74 -7.19 -25.11 23.80
C GLN A 74 -8.48 -24.94 23.02
N ASP A 75 -8.39 -25.07 21.69
CA ASP A 75 -9.57 -25.27 20.86
C ASP A 75 -10.04 -26.72 20.98
N LEU A 76 -11.24 -26.92 21.50
CA LEU A 76 -11.84 -28.26 21.59
C LEU A 76 -12.51 -28.70 20.29
N ARG A 77 -12.74 -27.79 19.34
CA ARG A 77 -13.38 -28.06 18.04
C ARG A 77 -12.60 -27.47 16.85
N PRO A 78 -11.31 -27.79 16.69
CA PRO A 78 -10.47 -27.20 15.64
C PRO A 78 -10.82 -27.65 14.22
N GLU A 79 -11.57 -28.75 14.05
CA GLU A 79 -12.01 -29.23 12.73
C GLU A 79 -13.26 -28.50 12.21
N GLU A 80 -13.92 -27.70 13.06
CA GLU A 80 -15.08 -26.90 12.69
C GLU A 80 -14.63 -25.43 12.53
N PRO A 81 -14.53 -24.88 11.31
CA PRO A 81 -14.10 -23.50 11.12
C PRO A 81 -15.09 -22.54 11.79
N THR A 82 -14.60 -21.51 12.49
CA THR A 82 -15.48 -20.44 12.98
C THR A 82 -16.01 -19.60 11.82
N LEU A 83 -17.05 -18.80 12.10
CA LEU A 83 -17.51 -17.79 11.15
C LEU A 83 -16.39 -16.81 10.80
N LEU A 84 -15.59 -16.37 11.77
CA LEU A 84 -14.50 -15.41 11.54
C LEU A 84 -13.34 -16.04 10.74
N GLU A 85 -13.02 -17.31 10.99
CA GLU A 85 -12.02 -18.04 10.21
C GLU A 85 -12.48 -18.17 8.75
N THR A 86 -13.74 -18.54 8.53
CA THR A 86 -14.32 -18.64 7.18
C THR A 86 -14.30 -17.28 6.48
N LEU A 87 -14.73 -16.21 7.16
CA LEU A 87 -14.72 -14.85 6.61
C LEU A 87 -13.31 -14.34 6.32
N ARG A 88 -12.31 -14.75 7.10
CA ARG A 88 -10.92 -14.42 6.83
C ARG A 88 -10.39 -15.14 5.59
N GLU A 89 -10.74 -16.42 5.42
CA GLU A 89 -10.36 -17.19 4.23
C GLU A 89 -11.02 -16.65 2.95
N THR A 90 -12.27 -16.19 3.05
CA THR A 90 -13.00 -15.55 1.95
C THR A 90 -12.89 -14.03 1.97
N ALA A 91 -11.84 -13.47 2.60
CA ALA A 91 -11.72 -12.03 2.81
C ALA A 91 -11.70 -11.23 1.50
N GLN A 92 -11.06 -11.79 0.48
CA GLN A 92 -10.99 -11.18 -0.85
C GLN A 92 -12.37 -11.06 -1.51
N ASP A 93 -13.29 -11.98 -1.24
CA ASP A 93 -14.61 -12.02 -1.89
C ASP A 93 -15.55 -10.97 -1.31
N TRP A 94 -15.64 -10.87 0.02
CA TRP A 94 -16.52 -9.88 0.64
C TRP A 94 -15.93 -8.47 0.61
N ALA A 95 -14.60 -8.33 0.53
CA ALA A 95 -13.92 -7.03 0.42
C ALA A 95 -14.00 -6.42 -0.99
N GLN A 96 -14.41 -7.19 -2.00
CA GLN A 96 -14.38 -6.74 -3.39
C GLN A 96 -15.25 -5.49 -3.61
N GLY A 97 -14.64 -4.42 -4.13
CA GLY A 97 -15.34 -3.16 -4.41
C GLY A 97 -15.68 -2.32 -3.17
N LEU A 98 -15.22 -2.69 -1.97
CA LEU A 98 -15.39 -1.92 -0.74
C LEU A 98 -14.14 -1.10 -0.43
N ASN A 99 -14.32 0.12 0.06
CA ASN A 99 -13.24 0.87 0.69
C ASN A 99 -12.99 0.32 2.10
N ILE A 100 -11.99 -0.55 2.22
CA ILE A 100 -11.66 -1.24 3.49
C ILE A 100 -11.16 -0.28 4.58
N LEU A 101 -10.72 0.92 4.22
CA LEU A 101 -10.29 1.91 5.21
C LEU A 101 -11.44 2.75 5.77
N ASP A 102 -12.65 2.62 5.21
CA ASP A 102 -13.83 3.34 5.67
C ASP A 102 -14.73 2.43 6.52
N PRO A 103 -14.68 2.52 7.87
CA PRO A 103 -15.54 1.72 8.74
C PRO A 103 -17.03 1.98 8.50
N GLY A 104 -17.41 3.17 8.02
CA GLY A 104 -18.79 3.52 7.70
C GLY A 104 -19.38 2.74 6.53
N VAL A 105 -18.53 2.14 5.69
CA VAL A 105 -18.93 1.29 4.57
C VAL A 105 -18.83 -0.19 4.93
N VAL A 106 -17.71 -0.59 5.56
CA VAL A 106 -17.42 -2.00 5.82
C VAL A 106 -18.32 -2.59 6.91
N ILE A 107 -18.53 -1.85 8.01
CA ILE A 107 -19.32 -2.36 9.14
C ILE A 107 -20.77 -2.65 8.71
N PRO A 108 -21.50 -1.72 8.08
CA PRO A 108 -22.86 -2.00 7.63
C PRO A 108 -22.94 -3.10 6.58
N HIS A 109 -21.94 -3.22 5.69
CA HIS A 109 -21.91 -4.26 4.66
C HIS A 109 -21.87 -5.66 5.28
N LEU A 110 -20.93 -5.90 6.20
CA LEU A 110 -20.79 -7.20 6.84
C LEU A 110 -21.93 -7.47 7.83
N GLN A 111 -22.42 -6.46 8.57
CA GLN A 111 -23.55 -6.65 9.48
C GLN A 111 -24.89 -6.89 8.77
N ALA A 112 -25.04 -6.46 7.51
CA ALA A 112 -26.21 -6.79 6.71
C ALA A 112 -26.30 -8.30 6.40
N GLN A 113 -25.14 -8.97 6.26
CA GLN A 113 -25.06 -10.40 6.00
C GLN A 113 -24.93 -11.22 7.30
N TYR A 114 -24.24 -10.66 8.29
CA TYR A 114 -23.93 -11.30 9.58
C TYR A 114 -24.29 -10.35 10.74
N PRO A 115 -25.58 -10.28 11.14
CA PRO A 115 -26.05 -9.30 12.14
C PRO A 115 -25.48 -9.46 13.55
N ASP A 116 -24.91 -10.62 13.86
CA ASP A 116 -24.30 -10.92 15.15
C ASP A 116 -22.80 -10.53 15.22
N LEU A 117 -22.22 -10.09 14.10
CA LEU A 117 -20.81 -9.72 14.02
C LEU A 117 -20.55 -8.38 14.73
N SER A 118 -19.62 -8.37 15.68
CA SER A 118 -19.23 -7.13 16.35
C SER A 118 -18.41 -6.24 15.41
N ALA A 119 -18.57 -4.92 15.55
CA ALA A 119 -17.78 -3.94 14.80
C ALA A 119 -16.26 -4.06 15.11
N VAL A 120 -15.91 -4.52 16.31
CA VAL A 120 -14.52 -4.84 16.68
C VAL A 120 -13.97 -6.00 15.86
N ALA A 121 -14.71 -7.09 15.72
CA ALA A 121 -14.27 -8.23 14.91
C ALA A 121 -14.13 -7.84 13.43
N ILE A 122 -15.03 -7.00 12.92
CA ILE A 122 -14.96 -6.43 11.57
C ILE A 122 -13.69 -5.59 11.39
N ALA A 123 -13.32 -4.77 12.37
CA ALA A 123 -12.10 -3.97 12.33
C ALA A 123 -10.84 -4.84 12.21
N TYR A 124 -10.75 -5.93 12.99
CA TYR A 124 -9.66 -6.89 12.86
C TYR A 124 -9.63 -7.56 11.47
N LEU A 125 -10.78 -8.01 10.95
CA LEU A 125 -10.85 -8.61 9.60
C LEU A 125 -10.39 -7.64 8.51
N ALA A 126 -10.88 -6.40 8.55
CA ALA A 126 -10.57 -5.36 7.57
C ALA A 126 -9.10 -4.93 7.63
N LEU A 127 -8.58 -4.64 8.83
CA LEU A 127 -7.20 -4.18 9.01
C LEU A 127 -6.17 -5.29 8.78
N HIS A 128 -6.48 -6.54 9.15
CA HIS A 128 -5.63 -7.69 8.86
C HIS A 128 -5.56 -7.99 7.35
N LEU A 129 -6.61 -7.71 6.58
CA LEU A 129 -6.57 -7.82 5.12
C LEU A 129 -5.56 -6.84 4.49
N VAL A 130 -5.42 -5.63 5.06
CA VAL A 130 -4.49 -4.61 4.57
C VAL A 130 -3.07 -4.85 5.09
N TYR A 131 -2.93 -5.27 6.35
CA TYR A 131 -1.67 -5.47 7.06
C TYR A 131 -1.59 -6.85 7.73
N PRO A 132 -1.51 -7.95 6.95
CA PRO A 132 -1.55 -9.31 7.50
C PRO A 132 -0.35 -9.64 8.40
N GLU A 133 0.81 -9.06 8.10
CA GLU A 133 2.06 -9.28 8.84
C GLU A 133 2.23 -8.35 10.04
N THR A 134 1.33 -7.40 10.26
CA THR A 134 1.41 -6.44 11.38
C THR A 134 0.25 -6.58 12.35
N ILE A 135 -0.96 -6.83 11.84
CA ILE A 135 -2.18 -6.93 12.63
C ILE A 135 -2.44 -8.40 12.90
N PRO A 136 -2.68 -8.82 14.15
CA PRO A 136 -2.89 -10.22 14.46
C PRO A 136 -4.23 -10.69 13.89
N ALA A 137 -4.26 -11.93 13.40
CA ALA A 137 -5.51 -12.50 12.91
C ALA A 137 -6.47 -12.77 14.06
N ILE A 138 -7.75 -12.61 13.78
CA ILE A 138 -8.84 -12.93 14.70
C ILE A 138 -9.39 -14.34 14.42
N HIS A 139 -9.60 -15.11 15.49
CA HIS A 139 -10.18 -16.46 15.41
C HIS A 139 -11.64 -16.51 15.83
N ASP A 140 -11.99 -15.84 16.93
CA ASP A 140 -13.36 -15.76 17.40
C ASP A 140 -13.62 -14.49 18.22
N ALA A 141 -14.89 -14.12 18.32
CA ALA A 141 -15.36 -12.98 19.09
C ALA A 141 -16.77 -13.24 19.64
N TRP A 142 -17.01 -12.83 20.89
CA TRP A 142 -18.34 -12.88 21.51
C TRP A 142 -18.61 -11.66 22.40
N LEU A 143 -19.89 -11.45 22.71
CA LEU A 143 -20.35 -10.41 23.63
C LEU A 143 -20.75 -11.07 24.96
N ASP A 144 -20.03 -10.75 26.04
CA ASP A 144 -20.40 -11.13 27.39
C ASP A 144 -21.38 -10.11 27.98
N THR A 145 -22.56 -10.59 28.38
CA THR A 145 -23.66 -9.79 28.93
C THR A 145 -23.89 -10.04 30.42
N VAL A 146 -23.13 -10.95 31.04
CA VAL A 146 -23.36 -11.43 32.41
C VAL A 146 -22.06 -11.33 33.22
N SER A 147 -21.88 -10.25 33.99
CA SER A 147 -20.67 -10.10 34.82
C SER A 147 -20.74 -10.92 36.12
N PRO A 148 -19.77 -11.79 36.42
CA PRO A 148 -19.47 -12.22 37.78
C PRO A 148 -18.59 -11.17 38.50
N SER A 149 -19.22 -10.39 39.39
CA SER A 149 -18.66 -9.64 40.55
C SER A 149 -17.41 -8.74 40.44
N ASN A 150 -16.60 -8.75 39.37
CA ASN A 150 -15.33 -8.02 39.31
C ASN A 150 -15.12 -7.13 38.07
N LEU A 151 -16.02 -7.15 37.08
CA LEU A 151 -15.99 -6.22 35.93
C LEU A 151 -17.19 -5.26 35.99
N PRO A 152 -17.02 -3.97 35.63
CA PRO A 152 -18.12 -3.00 35.64
C PRO A 152 -19.27 -3.50 34.77
N VAL A 153 -20.49 -3.41 35.29
CA VAL A 153 -21.72 -3.89 34.65
C VAL A 153 -21.95 -3.10 33.37
N ASN A 154 -21.55 -3.64 32.22
CA ASN A 154 -21.87 -3.22 30.83
C ASN A 154 -21.33 -4.31 29.87
N TYR A 155 -21.93 -4.44 28.67
CA TYR A 155 -21.55 -5.42 27.64
C TYR A 155 -20.03 -5.42 27.38
N CYS A 156 -19.37 -6.58 27.28
CA CYS A 156 -17.93 -6.68 26.99
C CYS A 156 -17.68 -7.60 25.79
N HIS A 157 -16.79 -7.21 24.88
CA HIS A 157 -16.38 -8.06 23.75
C HIS A 157 -15.17 -8.90 24.15
N GLY A 158 -15.28 -10.22 24.09
CA GLY A 158 -14.15 -11.15 24.21
C GLY A 158 -13.64 -11.55 22.85
N LEU A 159 -12.33 -11.43 22.63
CA LEU A 159 -11.65 -11.80 21.38
C LEU A 159 -10.57 -12.86 21.61
N ILE A 160 -10.37 -13.72 20.61
CA ILE A 160 -9.24 -14.64 20.49
C ILE A 160 -8.40 -14.24 19.27
N LEU A 161 -7.14 -13.88 19.51
CA LEU A 161 -6.20 -13.42 18.49
C LEU A 161 -4.97 -14.33 18.38
N ASP A 162 -4.34 -14.34 17.21
CA ASP A 162 -3.07 -15.01 16.98
C ASP A 162 -1.95 -14.46 17.88
N TYR A 163 -1.09 -15.34 18.37
CA TYR A 163 0.09 -14.97 19.14
C TYR A 163 1.38 -15.30 18.38
N ASN A 164 2.17 -14.28 18.10
CA ASN A 164 3.51 -14.48 17.56
C ASN A 164 4.56 -14.65 18.67
N HIS A 165 4.90 -15.89 18.99
CA HIS A 165 5.93 -16.23 19.97
C HIS A 165 7.37 -15.96 19.50
N THR A 166 7.56 -15.71 18.21
CA THR A 166 8.87 -15.39 17.61
C THR A 166 9.10 -13.89 17.49
N ALA A 167 8.04 -13.09 17.67
CA ALA A 167 8.14 -11.64 17.63
C ALA A 167 8.99 -11.14 18.81
N ARG A 168 9.96 -10.29 18.50
CA ARG A 168 10.84 -9.65 19.47
C ARG A 168 10.21 -8.32 19.91
N PRO A 169 10.10 -8.03 21.22
CA PRO A 169 9.60 -6.73 21.68
C PRO A 169 10.37 -5.56 21.06
N LEU A 170 9.68 -4.51 20.61
CA LEU A 170 10.29 -3.39 19.90
C LEU A 170 11.36 -2.68 20.77
N GLN A 171 11.10 -2.55 22.07
CA GLN A 171 12.06 -2.06 23.06
C GLN A 171 13.42 -2.79 23.02
N ASP A 172 13.41 -4.11 22.79
CA ASP A 172 14.64 -4.92 22.78
C ASP A 172 15.42 -4.72 21.48
N VAL A 173 14.72 -4.37 20.39
CA VAL A 173 15.32 -4.00 19.10
C VAL A 173 16.07 -2.67 19.25
N TRP A 174 15.50 -1.69 19.98
CA TRP A 174 16.12 -0.39 20.22
C TRP A 174 17.38 -0.46 21.09
N GLN A 175 17.53 -1.51 21.89
CA GLN A 175 18.73 -1.77 22.70
C GLN A 175 19.86 -2.47 21.93
N ASP A 176 19.56 -3.10 20.80
CA ASP A 176 20.50 -3.98 20.10
C ASP A 176 21.28 -3.27 19.01
N ASP A 177 22.50 -2.84 19.31
CA ASP A 177 23.39 -2.13 18.39
C ASP A 177 23.74 -2.87 17.08
N ASN A 178 23.39 -4.16 16.93
CA ASN A 178 23.57 -4.89 15.67
C ASN A 178 22.47 -4.57 14.65
N ILE A 179 21.33 -4.06 15.09
CA ILE A 179 20.26 -3.62 14.20
C ILE A 179 20.71 -2.32 13.51
N ALA A 180 20.55 -2.26 12.20
CA ALA A 180 20.94 -1.10 11.41
C ALA A 180 20.11 0.12 11.83
N ASP A 181 20.73 1.30 11.93
CA ASP A 181 20.03 2.53 12.35
C ASP A 181 18.94 2.92 11.31
N GLU A 182 19.11 2.48 10.06
CA GLU A 182 18.12 2.48 8.97
C GLU A 182 16.82 1.80 9.37
N GLN A 183 16.94 0.63 10.00
CA GLN A 183 15.81 -0.19 10.35
C GLN A 183 15.01 0.46 11.49
N ILE A 184 15.70 1.13 12.42
CA ILE A 184 15.08 1.92 13.49
C ILE A 184 14.25 3.06 12.89
N PHE A 185 14.80 3.80 11.92
CA PHE A 185 14.07 4.84 11.21
C PHE A 185 12.85 4.29 10.46
N GLN A 186 12.99 3.15 9.77
CA GLN A 186 11.88 2.51 9.06
C GLN A 186 10.72 2.21 9.99
N TYR A 187 10.98 1.71 11.20
CA TYR A 187 9.92 1.46 12.16
C TYR A 187 9.20 2.74 12.61
N LEU A 188 9.91 3.89 12.71
CA LEU A 188 9.27 5.17 13.01
C LEU A 188 8.32 5.58 11.86
N GLU A 189 8.73 5.39 10.61
CA GLU A 189 7.88 5.62 9.43
C GLU A 189 6.68 4.67 9.39
N ASP A 190 6.90 3.37 9.62
CA ASP A 190 5.86 2.35 9.65
C ASP A 190 4.80 2.67 10.73
N MET A 191 5.23 3.13 11.91
CA MET A 191 4.32 3.60 12.97
C MET A 191 3.47 4.80 12.52
N VAL A 192 4.04 5.72 11.73
CA VAL A 192 3.30 6.88 11.19
C VAL A 192 2.27 6.44 10.15
N ASP A 193 2.61 5.54 9.25
CA ASP A 193 1.68 5.07 8.22
C ASP A 193 0.58 4.14 8.79
N LEU A 194 0.93 3.33 9.80
CA LEU A 194 -0.06 2.59 10.57
C LEU A 194 -1.01 3.52 11.31
N TRP A 195 -0.52 4.61 11.92
CA TRP A 195 -1.38 5.58 12.59
C TRP A 195 -2.49 6.08 11.66
N LYS A 196 -2.13 6.50 10.44
CA LYS A 196 -3.10 6.99 9.44
C LYS A 196 -4.14 5.95 9.05
N THR A 197 -3.75 4.67 9.04
CA THR A 197 -4.65 3.56 8.72
C THR A 197 -5.58 3.23 9.89
N LEU A 198 -5.06 3.25 11.12
CA LEU A 198 -5.80 2.92 12.34
C LEU A 198 -6.70 4.06 12.83
N GLU A 199 -6.43 5.30 12.42
CA GLU A 199 -7.17 6.49 12.84
C GLU A 199 -8.65 6.48 12.40
N PRO A 200 -9.01 6.21 11.13
CA PRO A 200 -10.40 6.02 10.73
C PRO A 200 -11.13 4.97 11.57
N TRP A 201 -10.41 3.90 11.95
CA TRP A 201 -10.91 2.82 12.80
C TRP A 201 -10.82 3.12 14.30
N HIS A 202 -10.55 4.36 14.69
CA HIS A 202 -10.42 4.83 16.08
C HIS A 202 -9.56 3.92 16.99
N CYS A 203 -8.56 3.24 16.42
CA CYS A 203 -7.70 2.32 17.17
C CYS A 203 -6.20 2.63 17.02
N HIS A 204 -5.85 3.85 16.61
CA HIS A 204 -4.45 4.31 16.51
C HIS A 204 -3.72 4.30 17.88
N TYR A 205 -4.46 4.33 18.99
CA TYR A 205 -3.93 4.13 20.36
C TYR A 205 -3.21 2.80 20.55
N SER A 206 -3.42 1.82 19.66
CA SER A 206 -2.64 0.57 19.63
C SER A 206 -1.13 0.83 19.58
N LEU A 207 -0.71 1.92 18.94
CA LEU A 207 0.69 2.32 18.81
C LEU A 207 1.21 3.05 20.05
N LEU A 208 0.33 3.42 20.97
CA LEU A 208 0.64 4.17 22.19
C LEU A 208 0.97 3.30 23.39
N THR A 209 1.16 2.00 23.18
CA THR A 209 1.55 1.05 24.22
C THR A 209 2.82 0.33 23.77
N VAL A 210 3.97 0.62 24.39
CA VAL A 210 5.26 0.00 24.04
C VAL A 210 5.20 -1.52 24.08
N ARG A 211 4.51 -2.09 25.08
CA ARG A 211 4.34 -3.55 25.22
C ARG A 211 3.50 -4.20 24.12
N ASN A 212 2.74 -3.40 23.36
CA ASN A 212 1.96 -3.87 22.25
C ASN A 212 2.78 -3.94 20.95
N LEU A 213 3.96 -3.31 20.91
CA LEU A 213 4.81 -3.21 19.74
C LEU A 213 5.90 -4.30 19.77
N ALA A 214 5.99 -5.06 18.69
CA ALA A 214 7.02 -6.06 18.47
C ALA A 214 7.51 -6.05 17.02
N VAL A 215 8.54 -6.85 16.74
CA VAL A 215 9.12 -7.03 15.41
C VAL A 215 9.15 -8.52 15.10
N ASN A 216 8.58 -8.91 13.96
CA ASN A 216 8.59 -10.29 13.48
C ASN A 216 9.98 -10.71 12.99
N PRO A 217 10.25 -12.03 12.81
CA PRO A 217 11.55 -12.51 12.32
C PRO A 217 11.98 -11.93 10.96
N ASP A 218 11.02 -11.46 10.16
CA ASP A 218 11.25 -10.80 8.87
C ASP A 218 11.47 -9.27 8.98
N ASP A 219 11.81 -8.79 10.18
CA ASP A 219 12.08 -7.39 10.52
C ASP A 219 10.90 -6.43 10.28
N GLN A 220 9.66 -6.92 10.29
CA GLN A 220 8.43 -6.12 10.14
C GLN A 220 7.77 -5.82 11.49
N LEU A 221 7.14 -4.66 11.61
CA LEU A 221 6.41 -4.28 12.83
C LEU A 221 5.19 -5.19 13.04
N TRP A 222 4.95 -5.57 14.29
CA TRP A 222 3.83 -6.41 14.75
C TRP A 222 3.12 -5.78 15.94
N LEU A 223 1.79 -5.87 15.97
CA LEU A 223 0.95 -5.50 17.10
C LEU A 223 0.43 -6.74 17.81
N HIS A 224 0.49 -6.78 19.14
CA HIS A 224 -0.12 -7.87 19.90
C HIS A 224 -1.66 -7.81 19.91
N GLN A 225 -2.22 -6.60 19.88
CA GLN A 225 -3.64 -6.33 19.81
C GLN A 225 -3.89 -4.93 19.22
N LEU A 226 -5.10 -4.68 18.74
CA LEU A 226 -5.60 -3.34 18.53
C LEU A 226 -6.07 -2.75 19.88
N ASP A 227 -6.20 -1.43 20.00
CA ASP A 227 -6.74 -0.78 21.19
C ASP A 227 -7.91 0.12 20.80
N PHE A 228 -9.10 -0.26 21.27
CA PHE A 228 -10.35 0.49 21.11
C PHE A 228 -10.77 1.19 22.40
N THR A 229 -9.94 1.17 23.44
CA THR A 229 -10.26 1.91 24.65
C THR A 229 -10.14 3.40 24.37
N LEU A 230 -11.25 4.13 24.56
CA LEU A 230 -11.13 5.58 24.69
C LEU A 230 -10.26 5.86 25.93
N PRO A 231 -9.48 6.95 25.97
CA PRO A 231 -8.97 7.44 27.25
C PRO A 231 -10.18 7.79 28.13
N LEU A 232 -10.59 6.84 28.97
CA LEU A 232 -11.89 6.88 29.64
C LEU A 232 -11.83 7.63 30.96
N GLY A 233 -12.67 8.66 31.00
CA GLY A 233 -13.43 9.03 32.18
C GLY A 233 -13.67 10.53 32.25
N GLU A 234 -14.94 10.94 32.38
CA GLU A 234 -15.36 12.30 32.77
C GLU A 234 -14.76 12.79 34.11
N THR A 235 -13.99 11.93 34.81
CA THR A 235 -13.28 12.24 36.05
C THR A 235 -11.75 12.26 35.91
N PHE A 236 -11.21 11.91 34.74
CA PHE A 236 -9.79 12.06 34.43
C PHE A 236 -9.68 13.02 33.25
N GLU A 237 -9.29 14.26 33.54
CA GLU A 237 -8.84 15.19 32.51
C GLU A 237 -7.89 14.44 31.58
N ARG A 238 -8.17 14.45 30.26
CA ARG A 238 -7.21 13.96 29.27
C ARG A 238 -5.86 14.56 29.65
N PRO A 239 -4.77 13.77 29.76
CA PRO A 239 -3.45 14.36 29.88
C PRO A 239 -3.32 15.36 28.74
N THR A 240 -2.96 16.59 29.11
CA THR A 240 -2.73 17.69 28.18
C THR A 240 -1.23 17.89 28.14
N PRO A 241 -0.58 17.72 26.99
CA PRO A 241 -1.14 17.38 25.67
C PRO A 241 -1.59 15.91 25.53
N PRO A 242 -2.53 15.60 24.59
CA PRO A 242 -2.95 14.22 24.32
C PRO A 242 -1.74 13.34 23.95
N PRO A 243 -1.78 12.03 24.30
CA PRO A 243 -0.69 11.12 23.98
C PRO A 243 -0.49 11.04 22.46
N SER A 244 0.75 11.14 22.02
CA SER A 244 1.13 11.16 20.61
C SER A 244 2.25 10.14 20.37
N LEU A 245 2.52 9.77 19.11
CA LEU A 245 3.64 8.87 18.78
C LEU A 245 4.97 9.35 19.37
N VAL A 246 5.12 10.67 19.52
CA VAL A 246 6.28 11.30 20.13
C VAL A 246 6.58 10.78 21.52
N SER A 247 5.56 10.63 22.38
CA SER A 247 5.79 10.18 23.76
C SER A 247 6.32 8.74 23.80
N ILE A 248 5.86 7.91 22.86
CA ILE A 248 6.32 6.52 22.74
C ILE A 248 7.73 6.44 22.20
N TRP A 249 8.05 7.28 21.21
CA TRP A 249 9.40 7.35 20.71
C TRP A 249 10.35 7.82 21.81
N GLN A 250 9.99 8.84 22.58
CA GLN A 250 10.76 9.28 23.75
C GLN A 250 10.99 8.14 24.75
N GLU A 251 9.97 7.34 25.05
CA GLU A 251 10.10 6.17 25.92
C GLU A 251 11.04 5.11 25.33
N LEU A 252 10.85 4.73 24.06
CA LEU A 252 11.71 3.76 23.37
C LEU A 252 13.18 4.22 23.33
N PHE A 253 13.42 5.51 23.04
CA PHE A 253 14.75 6.08 23.01
C PHE A 253 15.38 6.24 24.39
N ALA A 254 14.60 6.54 25.43
CA ALA A 254 15.11 6.55 26.81
C ALA A 254 15.68 5.19 27.22
N HIS A 255 15.19 4.10 26.61
CA HIS A 255 15.65 2.74 26.80
C HIS A 255 16.61 2.23 25.71
N ALA A 256 16.99 3.05 24.72
CA ALA A 256 17.92 2.67 23.65
C ALA A 256 19.39 2.68 24.10
N SER A 257 20.28 2.11 23.28
CA SER A 257 21.74 2.17 23.53
C SER A 257 22.26 3.61 23.52
N SER A 258 23.36 3.87 24.24
CA SER A 258 23.94 5.23 24.31
C SER A 258 24.36 5.78 22.94
N ARG A 259 24.77 4.89 22.01
CA ARG A 259 25.06 5.25 20.61
C ARG A 259 23.81 5.78 19.91
N ARG A 260 22.68 5.06 20.01
CA ARG A 260 21.42 5.45 19.37
C ARG A 260 20.79 6.66 20.01
N GLN A 261 20.86 6.77 21.34
CA GLN A 261 20.44 7.98 22.02
C GLN A 261 21.16 9.19 21.42
N ALA A 262 22.49 9.15 21.28
CA ALA A 262 23.25 10.23 20.68
C ALA A 262 22.83 10.55 19.23
N LEU A 263 22.60 9.53 18.39
CA LEU A 263 22.19 9.71 17.00
C LEU A 263 20.80 10.36 16.86
N PHE A 264 19.86 9.99 17.73
CA PHE A 264 18.47 10.46 17.67
C PHE A 264 18.14 11.57 18.69
N MET A 265 19.11 12.01 19.50
CA MET A 265 18.92 13.14 20.42
C MET A 265 18.37 14.39 19.72
N PRO A 266 18.83 14.80 18.51
CA PRO A 266 18.25 15.94 17.81
C PRO A 266 16.76 15.77 17.52
N LEU A 267 16.35 14.56 17.10
CA LEU A 267 14.94 14.21 16.90
C LEU A 267 14.16 14.39 18.21
N LEU A 268 14.63 13.80 19.29
CA LEU A 268 13.96 13.86 20.59
C LEU A 268 13.84 15.29 21.14
N VAL A 269 14.88 16.11 20.95
CA VAL A 269 14.88 17.51 21.35
C VAL A 269 13.86 18.29 20.54
N SER A 270 13.87 18.20 19.21
CA SER A 270 12.88 18.86 18.34
C SER A 270 11.45 18.46 18.67
N LEU A 271 11.24 17.16 18.94
CA LEU A 271 9.96 16.59 19.35
C LEU A 271 9.49 17.05 20.74
N SER A 272 10.41 17.44 21.64
CA SER A 272 10.09 17.95 22.98
C SER A 272 9.80 19.45 23.03
N THR A 273 10.23 20.20 22.01
CA THR A 273 10.15 21.67 21.97
C THR A 273 8.89 22.21 21.29
N ALA A 274 8.17 21.39 20.52
CA ALA A 274 6.94 21.77 19.84
C ALA A 274 5.78 20.85 20.24
N PRO A 275 4.57 21.36 20.54
CA PRO A 275 3.39 20.52 20.70
C PRO A 275 2.98 20.00 19.31
N LEU A 276 3.49 18.83 18.94
CA LEU A 276 3.12 18.17 17.70
C LEU A 276 1.79 17.45 17.91
N GLU A 277 0.72 18.10 17.51
CA GLU A 277 -0.64 17.61 17.72
C GLU A 277 -1.14 16.79 16.52
N LYS A 278 -0.53 16.96 15.33
CA LYS A 278 -0.93 16.27 14.10
C LYS A 278 0.14 15.31 13.59
N ILE A 279 -0.31 14.15 13.12
CA ILE A 279 0.56 13.13 12.51
C ILE A 279 1.35 13.66 11.30
N SER A 280 0.79 14.64 10.58
CA SER A 280 1.46 15.32 9.46
C SER A 280 2.68 16.13 9.90
N GLU A 281 2.65 16.74 11.09
CA GLU A 281 3.77 17.51 11.62
C GLU A 281 4.92 16.60 12.06
N ILE A 282 4.58 15.45 12.65
CA ILE A 282 5.53 14.39 12.99
C ILE A 282 6.23 13.86 11.73
N GLN A 283 5.47 13.66 10.65
CA GLN A 283 6.04 13.23 9.36
C GLN A 283 7.01 14.27 8.79
N MET A 284 6.63 15.55 8.76
CA MET A 284 7.52 16.63 8.29
C MET A 284 8.82 16.73 9.11
N LEU A 285 8.76 16.46 10.41
CA LEU A 285 9.95 16.46 11.25
C LEU A 285 10.86 15.26 11.01
N LEU A 286 10.29 14.05 10.84
CA LEU A 286 11.07 12.89 10.40
C LEU A 286 11.78 13.18 9.08
N ASP A 287 11.08 13.79 8.12
CA ASP A 287 11.65 14.18 6.82
C ASP A 287 12.76 15.24 6.96
N SER A 288 12.58 16.21 7.86
CA SER A 288 13.57 17.26 8.17
C SER A 288 14.81 16.71 8.86
N LEU A 289 14.68 15.78 9.80
CA LEU A 289 15.81 15.19 10.51
C LEU A 289 16.58 14.20 9.66
N ALA A 290 15.87 13.44 8.82
CA ALA A 290 16.46 12.72 7.71
C ALA A 290 17.29 13.66 6.80
N SER A 291 16.94 14.95 6.72
CA SER A 291 17.71 15.97 5.98
C SER A 291 18.91 16.54 6.72
N THR A 292 18.81 16.78 8.02
CA THR A 292 19.93 17.28 8.83
C THR A 292 21.04 16.24 8.98
N LEU A 293 20.67 14.96 9.09
CA LEU A 293 21.63 13.84 9.08
C LEU A 293 22.36 13.69 7.72
N ARG A 294 21.87 14.33 6.64
CA ARG A 294 22.56 14.39 5.33
C ARG A 294 23.68 15.44 5.27
N SER A 295 23.75 16.38 6.21
CA SER A 295 24.58 17.58 6.10
C SER A 295 25.65 17.73 7.19
N GLU A 296 26.62 16.82 7.28
CA GLU A 296 27.97 17.15 7.75
C GLU A 296 29.03 16.26 7.08
N PRO A 297 30.07 16.84 6.45
CA PRO A 297 31.39 16.25 6.45
C PRO A 297 32.23 16.98 7.51
N VAL A 298 32.39 16.39 8.70
CA VAL A 298 33.42 16.84 9.63
C VAL A 298 34.75 16.29 9.12
N SER A 299 35.59 17.16 8.55
CA SER A 299 36.98 16.82 8.28
C SER A 299 37.70 16.59 9.60
N GLU A 300 38.37 15.45 9.74
CA GLU A 300 39.33 15.21 10.81
C GLU A 300 40.45 16.26 10.78
N ALA A 301 40.39 17.24 11.69
CA ALA A 301 41.56 17.84 12.32
C ALA A 301 41.12 18.78 13.46
N GLU A 302 41.86 18.70 14.58
CA GLU A 302 41.89 19.63 15.71
C GLU A 302 40.87 19.43 16.84
N THR A 303 41.29 18.55 17.76
CA THR A 303 41.29 18.75 19.23
C THR A 303 40.33 19.79 19.82
N GLY A 304 39.27 19.26 20.46
CA GLY A 304 38.77 19.74 21.75
C GLY A 304 37.96 21.03 21.73
N GLU A 305 36.65 20.93 21.52
CA GLU A 305 35.69 21.97 21.93
C GLU A 305 34.35 21.35 22.33
N SER A 306 33.70 21.98 23.30
CA SER A 306 32.64 21.39 24.14
C SER A 306 31.25 21.46 23.50
N THR A 307 30.34 20.64 24.00
CA THR A 307 28.93 20.43 23.61
C THR A 307 28.02 21.67 23.65
N VAL A 308 28.56 22.89 23.70
CA VAL A 308 27.81 24.14 23.85
C VAL A 308 27.64 24.88 22.51
N ASP A 309 28.50 24.64 21.51
CA ASP A 309 28.49 25.42 20.26
C ASP A 309 27.52 24.89 19.17
N LEU A 310 26.96 23.69 19.33
CA LEU A 310 25.94 23.15 18.42
C LEU A 310 24.55 23.77 18.64
N ILE A 311 24.33 24.47 19.76
CA ILE A 311 23.05 25.09 20.11
C ILE A 311 22.86 26.45 19.40
N GLU A 312 23.95 27.14 19.02
CA GLU A 312 23.87 28.48 18.40
C GLU A 312 23.64 28.48 16.88
N LYS A 313 23.62 27.32 16.21
CA LYS A 313 23.48 27.21 14.73
C LYS A 313 22.08 26.82 14.22
N LEU A 314 21.08 26.73 15.09
CA LEU A 314 19.69 26.57 14.67
C LEU A 314 19.09 27.94 14.28
N PRO A 315 18.22 28.01 13.24
CA PRO A 315 17.58 29.26 12.88
C PRO A 315 16.65 29.73 14.01
N ASP A 316 16.79 30.99 14.37
CA ASP A 316 16.06 31.65 15.45
C ASP A 316 14.60 31.90 15.00
N ILE A 317 13.68 30.98 15.29
CA ILE A 317 12.24 31.18 15.05
C ILE A 317 11.70 32.06 16.17
N THR A 318 11.88 33.37 16.02
CA THR A 318 11.23 34.38 16.85
C THR A 318 9.85 34.71 16.28
N LEU A 319 8.81 34.00 16.73
CA LEU A 319 7.42 34.39 16.51
C LEU A 319 7.08 35.55 17.46
N SER A 320 7.04 36.77 16.93
CA SER A 320 6.46 37.92 17.63
C SER A 320 4.94 37.88 17.54
N PRO A 321 4.19 38.10 18.63
CA PRO A 321 2.74 38.17 18.58
C PRO A 321 2.29 39.58 18.14
N GLU A 322 1.14 39.63 17.47
CA GLU A 322 0.32 40.80 17.09
C GLU A 322 0.25 41.10 15.59
N SER A 323 -0.76 40.54 14.91
CA SER A 323 -1.96 41.29 14.48
C SER A 323 -2.82 40.40 13.59
N ALA A 324 -4.12 40.47 13.83
CA ALA A 324 -5.15 39.73 13.13
C ALA A 324 -5.47 40.37 11.76
N GLU A 325 -6.09 39.54 10.92
CA GLU A 325 -6.86 39.82 9.69
C GLU A 325 -6.13 39.64 8.34
N GLU A 326 -6.77 38.78 7.52
CA GLU A 326 -6.72 38.67 6.05
C GLU A 326 -5.47 38.03 5.40
N ASP A 327 -5.55 36.73 5.06
CA ASP A 327 -5.82 36.23 3.69
C ASP A 327 -5.38 34.75 3.59
N HIS A 328 -6.35 33.81 3.63
CA HIS A 328 -6.08 32.37 3.49
C HIS A 328 -6.05 31.99 2.01
N THR A 329 -5.00 32.36 1.27
CA THR A 329 -4.61 31.67 0.04
C THR A 329 -3.10 31.81 -0.17
N ALA A 330 -2.47 30.70 -0.57
CA ALA A 330 -1.05 30.58 -0.99
C ALA A 330 0.01 30.34 0.09
N ILE A 331 0.06 29.12 0.66
CA ILE A 331 1.32 28.35 0.87
C ILE A 331 0.98 26.84 0.79
N GLU A 332 0.76 26.34 -0.43
CA GLU A 332 1.05 24.95 -0.80
C GLU A 332 2.22 25.01 -1.80
N ASP A 333 3.06 23.99 -1.85
CA ASP A 333 4.31 23.85 -2.64
C ASP A 333 5.64 24.22 -1.94
N ALA A 334 5.92 23.54 -0.81
CA ALA A 334 7.31 23.18 -0.49
C ALA A 334 7.48 21.66 -0.70
N PRO A 335 8.43 21.20 -1.53
CA PRO A 335 8.58 19.78 -1.82
C PRO A 335 9.11 19.02 -0.61
N THR A 336 8.33 18.05 -0.13
CA THR A 336 8.73 17.05 0.86
C THR A 336 9.96 16.28 0.33
N ALA A 337 11.10 16.41 1.00
CA ALA A 337 12.35 15.79 0.55
C ALA A 337 12.42 14.31 0.98
N LEU A 338 12.15 13.41 0.02
CA LEU A 338 12.21 11.96 0.19
C LEU A 338 13.64 11.50 0.52
N LEU A 339 13.78 10.59 1.48
CA LEU A 339 15.03 9.86 1.74
C LEU A 339 15.57 9.25 0.44
N PRO A 340 16.91 9.20 0.25
CA PRO A 340 17.48 8.46 -0.86
C PRO A 340 17.12 6.98 -0.71
N ARG A 341 16.22 6.53 -1.58
CA ARG A 341 15.75 5.15 -1.62
C ARG A 341 16.58 4.39 -2.64
N GLN A 342 17.16 3.29 -2.21
CA GLN A 342 17.87 2.40 -3.10
C GLN A 342 16.91 1.43 -3.74
N LEU A 343 17.02 1.30 -5.06
CA LEU A 343 16.35 0.25 -5.80
C LEU A 343 16.98 -1.10 -5.45
N VAL A 344 16.19 -2.01 -4.87
CA VAL A 344 16.68 -3.31 -4.40
C VAL A 344 16.26 -4.44 -5.34
N GLN A 345 15.10 -4.32 -5.98
CA GLN A 345 14.58 -5.32 -6.89
C GLN A 345 13.73 -4.67 -7.98
N VAL A 346 13.85 -5.18 -9.22
CA VAL A 346 12.93 -4.89 -10.31
C VAL A 346 12.52 -6.20 -10.96
N ASP A 347 11.22 -6.49 -10.91
CA ASP A 347 10.63 -7.62 -11.63
C ASP A 347 9.90 -7.10 -12.87
N VAL A 348 10.01 -7.83 -13.97
CA VAL A 348 9.31 -7.53 -15.22
C VAL A 348 8.55 -8.76 -15.66
N ALA A 349 7.29 -8.58 -16.04
CA ALA A 349 6.45 -9.61 -16.62
C ALA A 349 5.68 -9.02 -17.82
N ALA A 350 5.37 -9.86 -18.79
CA ALA A 350 4.41 -9.52 -19.83
C ALA A 350 3.58 -10.72 -20.23
N HIS A 351 2.38 -10.43 -20.72
CA HIS A 351 1.50 -11.45 -21.25
C HIS A 351 0.57 -10.83 -22.29
N THR A 352 0.21 -11.64 -23.28
CA THR A 352 -0.74 -11.28 -24.32
C THR A 352 -1.63 -12.48 -24.61
N ASP A 353 -2.92 -12.23 -24.81
CA ASP A 353 -3.92 -13.23 -25.12
C ASP A 353 -4.84 -12.70 -26.23
N PRO A 354 -5.19 -13.53 -27.23
CA PRO A 354 -6.08 -13.08 -28.32
C PRO A 354 -7.49 -12.72 -27.84
N GLY A 355 -7.90 -13.11 -26.63
CA GLY A 355 -9.29 -13.00 -26.23
C GLY A 355 -10.09 -14.24 -26.63
N ARG A 356 -11.33 -14.31 -26.14
CA ARG A 356 -12.26 -15.42 -26.39
C ARG A 356 -12.93 -15.34 -27.75
N ASP A 357 -13.23 -14.13 -28.22
CA ASP A 357 -14.07 -13.93 -29.41
C ASP A 357 -13.27 -13.51 -30.66
N ARG A 358 -12.00 -13.11 -30.52
CA ARG A 358 -11.13 -12.78 -31.67
C ARG A 358 -10.44 -14.03 -32.23
N HIS A 359 -10.17 -14.01 -33.54
CA HIS A 359 -9.47 -15.11 -34.23
C HIS A 359 -7.96 -14.88 -34.38
N HIS A 360 -7.50 -13.64 -34.18
CA HIS A 360 -6.10 -13.23 -34.29
C HIS A 360 -5.79 -12.23 -33.18
N ASN A 361 -4.52 -12.16 -32.82
CA ASN A 361 -4.00 -11.16 -31.90
C ASN A 361 -3.30 -10.06 -32.69
N GLU A 362 -3.87 -8.86 -32.68
CA GLU A 362 -3.33 -7.66 -33.32
C GLU A 362 -2.47 -6.84 -32.36
N ASP A 363 -2.48 -7.16 -31.07
CA ASP A 363 -1.56 -6.59 -30.09
C ASP A 363 -0.14 -7.13 -30.26
N PHE A 364 0.82 -6.26 -29.98
CA PHE A 364 2.22 -6.65 -29.92
C PHE A 364 2.94 -5.89 -28.82
N TYR A 365 3.75 -6.61 -28.04
CA TYR A 365 4.63 -6.00 -27.05
C TYR A 365 6.09 -6.38 -27.28
N LEU A 366 6.99 -5.51 -26.81
CA LEU A 366 8.43 -5.74 -26.80
C LEU A 366 9.00 -5.31 -25.45
N ILE A 367 9.81 -6.19 -24.87
CA ILE A 367 10.62 -5.89 -23.68
C ILE A 367 12.08 -6.06 -24.06
N ASN A 368 12.85 -5.00 -23.91
CA ASN A 368 14.30 -5.07 -23.87
C ASN A 368 14.76 -4.53 -22.52
N HIS A 369 15.21 -5.41 -21.63
CA HIS A 369 15.49 -5.09 -20.23
C HIS A 369 16.87 -5.62 -19.85
N ARG A 370 17.64 -4.77 -19.17
CA ARG A 370 18.95 -5.10 -18.64
C ARG A 370 19.01 -4.72 -17.18
N GLN A 371 19.45 -5.66 -16.35
CA GLN A 371 19.75 -5.40 -14.95
C GLN A 371 21.13 -5.96 -14.58
N GLN A 372 21.86 -5.24 -13.75
CA GLN A 372 23.17 -5.64 -13.25
C GLN A 372 23.22 -5.41 -11.74
N MET A 373 23.46 -6.48 -11.00
CA MET A 373 23.64 -6.44 -9.54
C MET A 373 25.12 -6.50 -9.21
N ARG A 374 25.63 -5.48 -8.50
CA ARG A 374 26.97 -5.49 -7.92
C ARG A 374 26.86 -5.71 -6.42
N ILE A 375 27.48 -6.79 -5.94
CA ILE A 375 27.52 -7.13 -4.51
C ILE A 375 28.93 -6.90 -3.99
N THR A 376 29.05 -6.09 -2.94
CA THR A 376 30.31 -5.81 -2.24
C THR A 376 30.10 -6.00 -0.73
N PRO A 377 31.18 -6.08 0.08
CA PRO A 377 31.03 -6.03 1.53
C PRO A 377 30.32 -4.76 2.04
N ASN A 378 30.33 -3.68 1.25
CA ASN A 378 29.73 -2.40 1.58
C ASN A 378 28.27 -2.27 1.11
N GLY A 379 27.68 -3.35 0.56
CA GLY A 379 26.30 -3.38 0.13
C GLY A 379 26.08 -3.92 -1.29
N GLN A 380 24.81 -3.96 -1.68
CA GLN A 380 24.35 -4.36 -3.00
C GLN A 380 23.97 -3.11 -3.78
N GLN A 381 24.22 -3.07 -5.09
CA GLN A 381 23.81 -1.98 -5.97
C GLN A 381 23.20 -2.57 -7.24
N LEU A 382 21.96 -2.20 -7.51
CA LEU A 382 21.20 -2.63 -8.68
C LEU A 382 21.13 -1.50 -9.70
N GLU A 383 21.69 -1.74 -10.89
CA GLU A 383 21.53 -0.87 -12.04
C GLU A 383 20.55 -1.51 -13.01
N VAL A 384 19.52 -0.77 -13.42
CA VAL A 384 18.45 -1.28 -14.28
C VAL A 384 18.21 -0.32 -15.42
N GLN A 385 18.09 -0.85 -16.63
CA GLN A 385 17.67 -0.09 -17.78
C GLN A 385 16.67 -0.91 -18.59
N GLY A 386 15.71 -0.24 -19.23
CA GLY A 386 14.76 -0.97 -20.08
C GLY A 386 14.04 -0.10 -21.11
N VAL A 387 13.60 -0.76 -22.18
CA VAL A 387 12.67 -0.26 -23.19
C VAL A 387 11.50 -1.23 -23.21
N TYR A 388 10.31 -0.73 -22.87
CA TYR A 388 9.07 -1.49 -22.84
C TYR A 388 8.09 -0.79 -23.79
N VAL A 389 7.53 -1.53 -24.75
CA VAL A 389 6.59 -0.98 -25.73
C VAL A 389 5.43 -1.94 -25.88
N LEU A 390 4.21 -1.42 -25.84
CA LEU A 390 2.99 -2.16 -26.13
C LEU A 390 2.19 -1.36 -27.16
N CYS A 391 1.70 -2.06 -28.16
CA CYS A 391 0.95 -1.51 -29.28
C CYS A 391 -0.29 -2.37 -29.53
N ASP A 392 -1.44 -1.73 -29.60
CA ASP A 392 -2.71 -2.33 -30.01
C ASP A 392 -2.95 -2.04 -31.49
N GLY A 393 -3.08 -3.09 -32.30
CA GLY A 393 -3.16 -3.00 -33.75
C GLY A 393 -4.60 -2.90 -34.25
N MET A 394 -4.87 -1.95 -35.16
CA MET A 394 -6.19 -1.79 -35.77
C MET A 394 -6.14 -1.62 -37.30
N GLY A 395 -7.16 -2.15 -38.01
CA GLY A 395 -7.30 -1.92 -39.45
C GLY A 395 -8.43 -2.73 -40.10
N GLY A 396 -9.09 -2.15 -41.11
CA GLY A 396 -10.32 -2.71 -41.69
C GLY A 396 -10.18 -4.02 -42.49
N HIS A 397 -9.00 -4.65 -42.57
CA HIS A 397 -8.73 -5.91 -43.29
C HIS A 397 -7.73 -6.85 -42.55
N ALA A 398 -7.61 -6.79 -41.21
CA ALA A 398 -6.68 -7.61 -40.43
C ALA A 398 -5.20 -7.43 -40.82
N GLU A 399 -4.73 -6.18 -40.75
CA GLU A 399 -3.30 -5.85 -40.83
C GLU A 399 -2.86 -5.01 -39.60
N GLY A 400 -3.65 -5.03 -38.53
CA GLY A 400 -3.32 -4.37 -37.27
C GLY A 400 -2.07 -4.96 -36.64
N GLU A 401 -1.91 -6.28 -36.72
CA GLU A 401 -0.73 -7.03 -36.26
C GLU A 401 0.55 -6.63 -36.99
N VAL A 402 0.43 -6.21 -38.26
CA VAL A 402 1.56 -5.68 -39.03
C VAL A 402 1.94 -4.30 -38.49
N ALA A 403 0.96 -3.44 -38.20
CA ALA A 403 1.19 -2.09 -37.68
C ALA A 403 1.83 -2.12 -36.29
N SER A 404 1.27 -2.89 -35.35
CA SER A 404 1.77 -3.00 -33.97
C SER A 404 3.18 -3.62 -33.92
N SER A 405 3.44 -4.67 -34.70
CA SER A 405 4.78 -5.26 -34.81
C SER A 405 5.79 -4.30 -35.44
N LEU A 406 5.38 -3.49 -36.42
CA LEU A 406 6.27 -2.54 -37.07
C LEU A 406 6.59 -1.34 -36.17
N ALA A 407 5.61 -0.86 -35.40
CA ALA A 407 5.82 0.20 -34.40
C ALA A 407 6.84 -0.22 -33.34
N THR A 408 6.58 -1.34 -32.66
CA THR A 408 7.43 -1.87 -31.59
C THR A 408 8.87 -2.11 -32.05
N LYS A 409 9.07 -2.72 -33.22
CA LYS A 409 10.41 -2.93 -33.81
C LYS A 409 11.11 -1.61 -34.13
N THR A 410 10.41 -0.67 -34.76
CA THR A 410 10.99 0.62 -35.14
C THR A 410 11.45 1.41 -33.92
N VAL A 411 10.64 1.43 -32.84
CA VAL A 411 10.99 2.09 -31.59
C VAL A 411 12.20 1.42 -30.93
N HIS A 412 12.21 0.09 -30.87
CA HIS A 412 13.35 -0.65 -30.33
C HIS A 412 14.64 -0.37 -31.11
N GLU A 413 14.62 -0.45 -32.44
CA GLU A 413 15.77 -0.16 -33.31
C GLU A 413 16.27 1.28 -33.17
N TYR A 414 15.35 2.23 -32.98
CA TYR A 414 15.70 3.63 -32.74
C TYR A 414 16.56 3.76 -31.48
N PHE A 415 16.11 3.19 -30.35
CA PHE A 415 16.85 3.30 -29.08
C PHE A 415 18.11 2.45 -29.02
N GLU A 416 18.18 1.31 -29.72
CA GLU A 416 19.44 0.58 -29.87
C GLU A 416 20.53 1.44 -30.55
N GLN A 417 20.14 2.37 -31.43
CA GLN A 417 21.07 3.25 -32.13
C GLN A 417 21.37 4.54 -31.35
N THR A 418 20.36 5.16 -30.74
CA THR A 418 20.48 6.47 -30.08
C THR A 418 20.85 6.38 -28.60
N TRP A 419 20.47 5.28 -27.95
CA TRP A 419 20.67 5.05 -26.53
C TRP A 419 21.12 3.62 -26.24
N PRO A 420 22.38 3.27 -26.57
CA PRO A 420 22.92 1.92 -26.40
C PRO A 420 23.28 1.65 -24.92
N TRP A 421 22.34 1.89 -24.01
CA TRP A 421 22.45 1.63 -22.58
C TRP A 421 23.51 2.49 -21.87
N GLN A 422 23.78 3.69 -22.40
CA GLN A 422 24.80 4.60 -21.91
C GLN A 422 24.22 5.99 -21.68
N GLY A 423 24.70 6.66 -20.62
CA GLY A 423 24.23 7.98 -20.24
C GLY A 423 22.87 7.94 -19.55
N GLU A 424 22.28 9.13 -19.40
CA GLU A 424 20.97 9.35 -18.79
C GLU A 424 19.83 8.85 -19.69
N LEU A 425 18.60 8.93 -19.21
CA LEU A 425 17.41 8.64 -20.02
C LEU A 425 17.35 9.52 -21.27
N PRO A 426 16.93 8.96 -22.44
CA PRO A 426 16.70 9.74 -23.64
C PRO A 426 15.73 10.87 -23.38
N SER A 427 16.01 12.07 -23.89
CA SER A 427 15.20 13.28 -23.75
C SER A 427 13.77 13.09 -24.27
N ALA A 428 12.84 13.95 -23.82
CA ALA A 428 11.46 13.93 -24.32
C ALA A 428 11.37 14.05 -25.85
N ASP A 429 12.28 14.82 -26.47
CA ASP A 429 12.34 14.96 -27.93
C ASP A 429 12.86 13.70 -28.63
N GLU A 430 13.82 13.00 -28.04
CA GLU A 430 14.25 11.69 -28.56
C GLU A 430 13.12 10.66 -28.49
N VAL A 431 12.32 10.67 -27.43
CA VAL A 431 11.12 9.80 -27.35
C VAL A 431 10.09 10.17 -28.41
N ARG A 432 9.80 11.47 -28.59
CA ARG A 432 8.90 11.92 -29.68
C ARG A 432 9.42 11.50 -31.05
N ASN A 433 10.73 11.65 -31.30
CA ASN A 433 11.35 11.26 -32.56
C ASN A 433 11.26 9.75 -32.81
N ALA A 434 11.38 8.91 -31.79
CA ALA A 434 11.16 7.47 -31.92
C ALA A 434 9.72 7.15 -32.36
N ILE A 435 8.73 7.82 -31.74
CA ILE A 435 7.30 7.65 -32.07
C ILE A 435 6.98 8.18 -33.47
N TYR A 436 7.49 9.35 -33.83
CA TYR A 436 7.37 9.91 -35.19
C TYR A 436 8.01 8.99 -36.23
N ARG A 437 9.15 8.37 -35.91
CA ARG A 437 9.80 7.42 -36.80
C ARG A 437 8.93 6.18 -37.03
N ALA A 438 8.33 5.64 -35.97
CA ALA A 438 7.38 4.53 -36.08
C ALA A 438 6.17 4.91 -36.94
N ASN A 439 5.59 6.10 -36.73
CA ASN A 439 4.48 6.59 -37.54
C ASN A 439 4.85 6.71 -39.03
N GLU A 440 6.00 7.31 -39.35
CA GLU A 440 6.49 7.45 -40.73
C GLU A 440 6.61 6.11 -41.44
N VAL A 441 7.16 5.10 -40.76
CA VAL A 441 7.37 3.77 -41.32
C VAL A 441 6.02 3.10 -41.64
N ILE A 442 5.04 3.17 -40.74
CA ILE A 442 3.70 2.60 -40.96
C ILE A 442 2.95 3.39 -42.04
N PHE A 443 3.01 4.72 -42.01
CA PHE A 443 2.38 5.60 -43.00
C PHE A 443 2.93 5.35 -44.41
N ALA A 444 4.25 5.25 -44.56
CA ALA A 444 4.88 4.92 -45.84
C ALA A 444 4.50 3.51 -46.32
N THR A 445 4.36 2.55 -45.41
CA THR A 445 3.92 1.19 -45.76
C THR A 445 2.48 1.18 -46.25
N ASN A 446 1.59 1.95 -45.63
CA ASN A 446 0.23 2.16 -46.11
C ASN A 446 0.20 2.74 -47.53
N ASP A 447 1.04 3.72 -47.82
CA ASP A 447 1.13 4.35 -49.15
C ASP A 447 1.69 3.38 -50.20
N GLN A 448 2.73 2.61 -49.86
CA GLN A 448 3.30 1.57 -50.74
C GLN A 448 2.28 0.49 -51.09
N LYS A 449 1.41 0.12 -50.15
CA LYS A 449 0.30 -0.83 -50.37
C LYS A 449 -0.94 -0.19 -51.00
N ALA A 450 -0.88 1.10 -51.38
CA ALA A 450 -1.99 1.87 -51.93
C ALA A 450 -3.28 1.82 -51.08
N LYS A 451 -3.14 1.78 -49.74
CA LYS A 451 -4.26 1.75 -48.81
C LYS A 451 -4.81 3.16 -48.56
N THR A 452 -6.13 3.30 -48.63
CA THR A 452 -6.83 4.59 -48.47
C THR A 452 -7.94 4.51 -47.44
N GLY A 453 -8.22 5.64 -46.76
CA GLY A 453 -9.32 5.74 -45.79
C GLY A 453 -9.22 4.70 -44.68
N SER A 454 -10.34 4.04 -44.37
CA SER A 454 -10.43 2.97 -43.36
C SER A 454 -9.67 1.68 -43.72
N GLY A 455 -9.12 1.58 -44.94
CA GLY A 455 -8.27 0.48 -45.34
C GLY A 455 -6.81 0.62 -44.89
N ARG A 456 -6.40 1.76 -44.33
CA ARG A 456 -5.05 1.98 -43.78
C ARG A 456 -4.91 1.23 -42.45
N MET A 457 -3.79 0.55 -42.27
CA MET A 457 -3.43 -0.06 -40.99
C MET A 457 -2.94 1.01 -40.01
N GLY A 458 -3.21 0.82 -38.73
CA GLY A 458 -2.75 1.70 -37.68
C GLY A 458 -2.57 0.95 -36.36
N THR A 459 -1.98 1.63 -35.39
CA THR A 459 -1.78 1.06 -34.05
C THR A 459 -1.67 2.16 -33.00
N THR A 460 -2.04 1.83 -31.76
CA THR A 460 -1.71 2.63 -30.58
C THR A 460 -0.23 2.46 -30.21
N LEU A 461 0.23 3.21 -29.24
CA LEU A 461 1.52 3.00 -28.61
C LEU A 461 1.48 3.52 -27.17
N VAL A 462 1.84 2.65 -26.24
CA VAL A 462 2.34 3.03 -24.91
C VAL A 462 3.75 2.48 -24.75
N MET A 463 4.63 3.29 -24.17
CA MET A 463 5.99 2.86 -23.90
C MET A 463 6.52 3.44 -22.59
N ALA A 464 7.49 2.72 -22.02
CA ALA A 464 8.27 3.17 -20.88
C ALA A 464 9.75 2.97 -21.19
N LEU A 465 10.54 4.01 -21.01
CA LEU A 465 11.99 3.94 -20.90
C LEU A 465 12.35 3.99 -19.43
N LEU A 466 13.23 3.09 -18.99
CA LEU A 466 13.65 2.97 -17.61
C LEU A 466 15.16 3.18 -17.50
N HIS A 467 15.58 4.02 -16.57
CA HIS A 467 16.95 4.07 -16.08
C HIS A 467 16.93 4.19 -14.56
N ASN A 468 17.30 3.11 -13.88
CA ASN A 468 17.22 2.89 -12.44
C ASN A 468 15.80 3.10 -11.89
N TYR A 469 15.53 4.25 -11.29
CA TYR A 469 14.24 4.61 -10.71
C TYR A 469 13.55 5.74 -11.48
N HIS A 470 14.14 6.22 -12.58
CA HIS A 470 13.52 7.20 -13.45
C HIS A 470 12.85 6.49 -14.64
N LEU A 471 11.64 6.92 -14.96
CA LEU A 471 10.92 6.51 -16.15
C LEU A 471 10.61 7.72 -17.03
N ARG A 472 10.66 7.50 -18.34
CA ARG A 472 10.08 8.39 -19.33
C ARG A 472 9.08 7.61 -20.16
N LEU A 473 7.83 8.03 -20.10
CA LEU A 473 6.71 7.38 -20.74
C LEU A 473 6.36 8.08 -22.04
N GLY A 474 5.90 7.33 -23.03
CA GLY A 474 5.41 7.85 -24.31
C GLY A 474 4.07 7.23 -24.66
N HIS A 475 3.12 8.04 -25.15
CA HIS A 475 1.75 7.61 -25.38
C HIS A 475 1.12 8.21 -26.65
N VAL A 476 0.49 7.35 -27.47
CA VAL A 476 -0.43 7.68 -28.57
C VAL A 476 -1.52 6.62 -28.68
N GLY A 477 -2.75 6.92 -28.26
CA GLY A 477 -3.92 6.07 -28.51
C GLY A 477 -4.82 6.03 -27.28
N ASP A 478 -5.45 4.89 -27.04
CA ASP A 478 -6.30 4.56 -25.90
C ASP A 478 -5.72 3.43 -25.03
N SER A 479 -4.62 2.80 -25.46
CA SER A 479 -3.81 1.96 -24.56
C SER A 479 -3.26 2.80 -23.40
N ARG A 480 -3.20 2.22 -22.20
CA ARG A 480 -2.99 2.98 -20.97
C ARG A 480 -1.71 2.60 -20.23
N ILE A 481 -1.21 3.56 -19.46
CA ILE A 481 -0.17 3.33 -18.46
C ILE A 481 -0.73 3.67 -17.10
N TYR A 482 -0.63 2.73 -16.16
CA TYR A 482 -1.03 2.88 -14.79
C TYR A 482 0.17 2.82 -13.85
N ARG A 483 0.07 3.57 -12.75
CA ARG A 483 0.91 3.44 -11.57
C ARG A 483 0.06 2.94 -10.42
N PHE A 484 0.55 1.94 -9.70
CA PHE A 484 -0.08 1.43 -8.50
C PHE A 484 0.92 1.37 -7.35
N THR A 485 0.58 2.04 -6.24
CA THR A 485 1.35 2.00 -4.98
C THR A 485 0.39 1.75 -3.81
N LYS A 486 0.90 1.21 -2.70
CA LYS A 486 0.07 1.02 -1.49
C LYS A 486 -0.49 2.35 -0.97
N ARG A 487 0.27 3.44 -1.10
CA ARG A 487 -0.06 4.75 -0.56
C ARG A 487 -1.04 5.54 -1.44
N GLN A 488 -0.87 5.51 -2.76
CA GLN A 488 -1.67 6.32 -3.69
C GLN A 488 -2.75 5.52 -4.41
N GLY A 489 -2.77 4.20 -4.25
CA GLY A 489 -3.69 3.33 -4.97
C GLY A 489 -3.38 3.31 -6.47
N LEU A 490 -4.39 3.01 -7.28
CA LEU A 490 -4.27 2.93 -8.74
C LEU A 490 -4.46 4.32 -9.35
N GLN A 491 -3.50 4.73 -10.17
CA GLN A 491 -3.54 5.98 -10.90
C GLN A 491 -3.29 5.72 -12.39
N GLN A 492 -4.20 6.16 -13.23
CA GLN A 492 -3.98 6.24 -14.68
C GLN A 492 -3.06 7.44 -14.98
N LEU A 493 -1.95 7.20 -15.67
CA LEU A 493 -0.96 8.23 -16.01
C LEU A 493 -1.23 8.85 -17.39
N THR A 494 -1.75 8.08 -18.34
CA THR A 494 -2.03 8.53 -19.71
C THR A 494 -3.48 8.99 -19.88
N THR A 495 -3.72 9.95 -20.77
CA THR A 495 -5.09 10.36 -21.13
C THR A 495 -5.46 9.85 -22.52
N ASP A 496 -6.52 9.04 -22.62
CA ASP A 496 -6.93 8.39 -23.86
C ASP A 496 -7.19 9.39 -24.99
N HIS A 497 -6.73 9.05 -26.18
CA HIS A 497 -6.88 9.87 -27.38
C HIS A 497 -8.14 9.52 -28.14
N GLU A 498 -9.30 9.62 -27.49
CA GLU A 498 -10.61 9.30 -28.06
C GLU A 498 -11.51 10.53 -28.21
N VAL A 499 -12.58 10.39 -29.02
CA VAL A 499 -13.56 11.47 -29.21
C VAL A 499 -14.23 11.84 -27.89
N GLY A 500 -14.60 10.85 -27.07
CA GLY A 500 -15.22 11.05 -25.75
C GLY A 500 -14.30 11.85 -24.83
N GLN A 501 -13.06 11.42 -24.67
CA GLN A 501 -12.07 12.10 -23.84
C GLN A 501 -11.80 13.54 -24.31
N ARG A 502 -11.72 13.77 -25.63
CA ARG A 502 -11.58 15.12 -26.20
C ARG A 502 -12.78 16.02 -25.87
N LEU A 503 -14.01 15.48 -25.86
CA LEU A 503 -15.19 16.25 -25.47
C LEU A 503 -15.16 16.61 -23.97
N ILE A 504 -14.69 15.70 -23.12
CA ILE A 504 -14.49 15.97 -21.68
C ILE A 504 -13.51 17.12 -21.48
N GLN A 505 -12.38 17.12 -22.20
CA GLN A 505 -11.42 18.22 -22.18
C GLN A 505 -12.02 19.56 -22.67
N GLN A 506 -13.08 19.52 -23.46
CA GLN A 506 -13.83 20.70 -23.93
C GLN A 506 -14.96 21.11 -22.97
N GLY A 507 -15.10 20.46 -21.81
CA GLY A 507 -16.09 20.76 -20.79
C GLY A 507 -17.43 20.03 -20.95
N VAL A 508 -17.49 18.96 -21.75
CA VAL A 508 -18.66 18.09 -21.82
C VAL A 508 -18.62 17.09 -20.67
N GLU A 509 -19.74 16.92 -19.96
CA GLU A 509 -19.82 15.94 -18.87
C GLU A 509 -19.51 14.50 -19.37
N PRO A 510 -18.77 13.69 -18.60
CA PRO A 510 -18.33 12.36 -19.02
C PRO A 510 -19.46 11.44 -19.52
N GLU A 511 -20.60 11.44 -18.84
CA GLU A 511 -21.77 10.63 -19.22
C GLU A 511 -22.32 11.01 -20.60
N ILE A 512 -22.29 12.30 -20.94
CA ILE A 512 -22.74 12.80 -22.24
C ILE A 512 -21.69 12.52 -23.31
N ALA A 513 -20.42 12.69 -22.98
CA ALA A 513 -19.31 12.46 -23.90
C ALA A 513 -19.24 10.99 -24.35
N TYR A 514 -19.30 10.04 -23.40
CA TYR A 514 -19.26 8.60 -23.66
C TYR A 514 -20.62 8.01 -24.05
N GLY A 515 -21.73 8.74 -23.88
CA GLY A 515 -23.04 8.34 -24.40
C GLY A 515 -23.17 8.43 -25.93
N ARG A 516 -22.16 8.96 -26.63
CA ARG A 516 -22.18 9.10 -28.09
C ARG A 516 -21.75 7.82 -28.81
N PRO A 517 -22.33 7.50 -29.98
CA PRO A 517 -21.92 6.32 -30.77
C PRO A 517 -20.48 6.37 -31.28
N ASP A 518 -19.88 7.56 -31.38
CA ASP A 518 -18.51 7.78 -31.86
C ASP A 518 -17.51 8.02 -30.73
N ALA A 519 -17.92 7.88 -29.45
CA ALA A 519 -17.09 8.27 -28.30
C ALA A 519 -15.72 7.57 -28.28
N TYR A 520 -15.71 6.26 -28.50
CA TYR A 520 -14.51 5.41 -28.50
C TYR A 520 -13.73 5.46 -29.83
N GLN A 521 -14.05 6.39 -30.74
CA GLN A 521 -13.23 6.54 -31.95
C GLN A 521 -11.92 7.23 -31.60
N LEU A 522 -10.80 6.58 -31.94
CA LEU A 522 -9.47 7.17 -31.81
C LEU A 522 -9.34 8.48 -32.62
N THR A 523 -8.87 9.51 -31.95
CA THR A 523 -8.55 10.83 -32.51
C THR A 523 -7.15 10.88 -33.10
N GLN A 524 -6.24 10.04 -32.62
CA GLN A 524 -4.87 9.89 -33.12
C GLN A 524 -4.36 8.47 -32.90
N ALA A 525 -3.58 7.99 -33.87
CA ALA A 525 -2.95 6.68 -33.88
C ALA A 525 -1.80 6.67 -34.89
N LEU A 526 -0.86 5.75 -34.74
CA LEU A 526 0.30 5.62 -35.62
C LEU A 526 -0.09 4.92 -36.92
N GLY A 527 0.23 5.50 -38.07
CA GLY A 527 0.10 4.90 -39.40
C GLY A 527 -0.96 5.53 -40.32
N PRO A 528 -2.20 5.77 -39.88
CA PRO A 528 -3.25 6.29 -40.75
C PRO A 528 -2.95 7.67 -41.32
N ARG A 529 -2.27 8.54 -40.56
CA ARG A 529 -1.93 9.93 -40.94
C ARG A 529 -0.45 10.21 -40.73
N ASN A 530 0.06 11.27 -41.36
CA ASN A 530 1.45 11.70 -41.22
C ASN A 530 1.72 12.31 -39.82
N ASN A 531 2.98 12.67 -39.53
CA ASN A 531 3.38 13.20 -38.21
C ASN A 531 2.69 14.51 -37.83
N GLU A 532 2.22 15.30 -38.79
CA GLU A 532 1.50 16.56 -38.52
C GLU A 532 0.15 16.34 -37.82
N ALA A 533 -0.37 15.10 -37.84
CA ALA A 533 -1.66 14.74 -37.28
C ALA A 533 -1.57 14.01 -35.93
N ILE A 534 -0.38 13.79 -35.38
CA ILE A 534 -0.16 13.13 -34.09
C ILE A 534 0.66 14.03 -33.17
N THR A 535 0.29 14.06 -31.89
CA THR A 535 1.01 14.82 -30.86
C THR A 535 1.30 13.88 -29.71
N PRO A 536 2.46 13.17 -29.71
CA PRO A 536 2.78 12.21 -28.66
C PRO A 536 2.91 12.88 -27.29
N GLU A 537 2.27 12.28 -26.29
CA GLU A 537 2.35 12.69 -24.89
C GLU A 537 3.58 12.04 -24.25
N ILE A 538 4.39 12.84 -23.54
CA ILE A 538 5.58 12.40 -22.83
C ILE A 538 5.44 12.74 -21.35
N ILE A 539 5.61 11.75 -20.49
CA ILE A 539 5.47 11.90 -19.03
C ILE A 539 6.76 11.45 -18.36
N ASP A 540 7.29 12.30 -17.49
CA ASP A 540 8.43 11.98 -16.64
C ASP A 540 7.94 11.49 -15.28
N LEU A 541 8.49 10.38 -14.82
CA LEU A 541 8.12 9.76 -13.56
C LEU A 541 9.36 9.31 -12.80
N GLU A 542 9.37 9.55 -11.51
CA GLU A 542 10.35 8.98 -10.60
C GLU A 542 9.65 7.97 -9.67
N ILE A 543 10.27 6.80 -9.52
CA ILE A 543 9.80 5.79 -8.58
C ILE A 543 10.33 6.16 -7.21
N LEU A 544 9.39 6.46 -6.32
CA LEU A 544 9.69 6.93 -5.00
C LEU A 544 9.39 5.87 -3.95
N GLU A 545 8.51 4.91 -4.20
CA GLU A 545 8.12 3.85 -3.25
C GLU A 545 7.93 2.53 -3.98
N ASP A 546 7.61 1.45 -3.27
CA ASP A 546 7.22 0.19 -3.90
C ASP A 546 6.08 0.42 -4.87
N THR A 547 6.35 0.19 -6.16
CA THR A 547 5.51 0.65 -7.25
C THR A 547 5.34 -0.44 -8.30
N LEU A 548 4.12 -0.61 -8.78
CA LEU A 548 3.80 -1.34 -9.99
C LEU A 548 3.49 -0.34 -11.11
N ILE A 549 4.23 -0.42 -12.21
CA ILE A 549 3.89 0.24 -13.48
C ILE A 549 3.28 -0.81 -14.40
N LEU A 550 2.10 -0.54 -14.92
CA LEU A 550 1.36 -1.43 -15.80
C LEU A 550 1.05 -0.71 -17.11
N LEU A 551 1.60 -1.22 -18.22
CA LEU A 551 1.22 -0.81 -19.58
C LEU A 551 0.20 -1.83 -20.07
N CYS A 552 -0.94 -1.41 -20.62
CA CYS A 552 -1.95 -2.34 -21.12
C CYS A 552 -2.73 -1.82 -22.34
N SER A 553 -3.24 -2.73 -23.16
CA SER A 553 -4.24 -2.41 -24.20
C SER A 553 -5.63 -2.19 -23.57
N ASP A 554 -6.55 -1.65 -24.39
CA ASP A 554 -7.93 -1.38 -23.98
C ASP A 554 -8.66 -2.67 -23.57
N GLY A 555 -8.33 -3.82 -24.19
CA GLY A 555 -8.86 -5.12 -23.83
C GLY A 555 -8.63 -5.51 -22.38
N LEU A 556 -7.61 -4.94 -21.70
CA LEU A 556 -7.47 -5.10 -20.26
C LEU A 556 -8.12 -3.97 -19.44
N SER A 557 -8.06 -2.72 -19.90
CA SER A 557 -8.50 -1.56 -19.10
C SER A 557 -9.98 -1.20 -19.24
N ASP A 558 -10.63 -1.64 -20.31
CA ASP A 558 -12.04 -1.37 -20.57
C ASP A 558 -12.96 -1.93 -19.50
N ASN A 559 -14.17 -1.37 -19.45
CA ASN A 559 -15.18 -1.67 -18.44
C ASN A 559 -14.68 -1.47 -17.00
N ARG A 560 -13.66 -0.63 -16.81
CA ARG A 560 -13.05 -0.33 -15.51
C ARG A 560 -12.54 -1.60 -14.82
N CYS A 561 -12.03 -2.55 -15.59
CA CYS A 561 -11.61 -3.86 -15.09
C CYS A 561 -10.55 -3.71 -13.99
N LEU A 562 -9.54 -2.86 -14.19
CA LEU A 562 -8.47 -2.64 -13.22
C LEU A 562 -8.95 -1.92 -11.96
N GLU A 563 -9.72 -0.85 -12.13
CA GLU A 563 -10.23 -0.02 -11.04
C GLU A 563 -11.20 -0.80 -10.13
N THR A 564 -11.91 -1.78 -10.68
CA THR A 564 -12.85 -2.62 -9.93
C THR A 564 -12.15 -3.76 -9.17
N HIS A 565 -10.97 -4.19 -9.62
CA HIS A 565 -10.28 -5.39 -9.10
C HIS A 565 -8.92 -5.06 -8.45
N ILE A 566 -8.80 -3.85 -7.86
CA ILE A 566 -7.58 -3.40 -7.19
C ILE A 566 -7.17 -4.40 -6.09
N ILE A 567 -8.08 -4.75 -5.18
CA ILE A 567 -7.76 -5.60 -4.02
C ILE A 567 -7.46 -7.04 -4.45
N SER A 568 -8.26 -7.60 -5.35
CA SER A 568 -8.16 -9.02 -5.71
C SER A 568 -7.01 -9.34 -6.66
N HIS A 569 -6.61 -8.40 -7.53
CA HIS A 569 -5.63 -8.67 -8.59
C HIS A 569 -4.42 -7.71 -8.61
N LEU A 570 -4.57 -6.43 -8.26
CA LEU A 570 -3.44 -5.48 -8.27
C LEU A 570 -2.66 -5.45 -6.96
N LEU A 571 -3.33 -5.51 -5.80
CA LEU A 571 -2.66 -5.52 -4.49
C LEU A 571 -1.69 -6.71 -4.34
N PRO A 572 -2.04 -7.95 -4.71
CA PRO A 572 -1.11 -9.08 -4.68
C PRO A 572 0.07 -8.92 -5.63
N MET A 573 -0.04 -8.08 -6.67
CA MET A 573 1.10 -7.79 -7.55
C MET A 573 2.17 -6.98 -6.83
N LEU A 574 1.87 -6.26 -5.74
CA LEU A 574 2.90 -5.59 -4.91
C LEU A 574 3.51 -6.52 -3.85
N ASP A 575 3.06 -7.77 -3.75
CA ASP A 575 3.69 -8.76 -2.88
C ASP A 575 4.89 -9.41 -3.58
N PHE A 576 6.08 -9.07 -3.11
CA PHE A 576 7.35 -9.60 -3.64
C PHE A 576 7.60 -11.08 -3.31
N SER A 577 6.80 -11.69 -2.44
CA SER A 577 6.83 -13.13 -2.20
C SER A 577 6.21 -13.92 -3.37
N LEU A 578 5.32 -13.28 -4.15
CA LEU A 578 4.64 -13.87 -5.29
C LEU A 578 5.37 -13.58 -6.62
N PRO A 579 5.49 -14.57 -7.53
CA PRO A 579 6.03 -14.34 -8.86
C PRO A 579 5.15 -13.39 -9.69
N LEU A 580 5.71 -12.27 -10.14
CA LEU A 580 4.97 -11.25 -10.88
C LEU A 580 4.27 -11.81 -12.14
N GLN A 581 4.92 -12.75 -12.83
CA GLN A 581 4.36 -13.40 -14.03
C GLN A 581 3.06 -14.16 -13.73
N GLN A 582 2.96 -14.80 -12.55
CA GLN A 582 1.75 -15.53 -12.17
C GLN A 582 0.60 -14.58 -11.89
N SER A 583 0.86 -13.51 -11.13
CA SER A 583 -0.15 -12.49 -10.85
C SER A 583 -0.62 -11.78 -12.13
N LEU A 584 0.29 -11.48 -13.06
CA LEU A 584 -0.07 -10.92 -14.36
C LEU A 584 -0.93 -11.87 -15.21
N HIS A 585 -0.63 -13.17 -15.18
CA HIS A 585 -1.44 -14.17 -15.88
C HIS A 585 -2.85 -14.27 -15.28
N GLN A 586 -2.98 -14.20 -13.94
CA GLN A 586 -4.30 -14.13 -13.29
C GLN A 586 -5.06 -12.86 -13.71
N LEU A 587 -4.37 -11.72 -13.81
CA LEU A 587 -4.96 -10.47 -14.26
C LEU A 587 -5.46 -10.54 -15.73
N ILE A 588 -4.70 -11.14 -16.65
CA ILE A 588 -5.17 -11.35 -18.02
C ILE A 588 -6.35 -12.33 -18.08
N ASN A 589 -6.36 -13.37 -17.25
CA ASN A 589 -7.51 -14.29 -17.15
C ASN A 589 -8.78 -13.60 -16.65
N LEU A 590 -8.64 -12.65 -15.71
CA LEU A 590 -9.73 -11.77 -15.30
C LEU A 590 -10.18 -10.88 -16.48
N GLY A 591 -9.24 -10.21 -17.14
CA GLY A 591 -9.54 -9.39 -18.32
C GLY A 591 -10.34 -10.18 -19.36
N ASN A 592 -9.96 -11.42 -19.62
CA ASN A 592 -10.67 -12.33 -20.53
C ASN A 592 -12.11 -12.65 -20.11
N GLN A 593 -12.42 -12.60 -18.82
CA GLN A 593 -13.78 -12.79 -18.30
C GLN A 593 -14.65 -11.53 -18.49
N VAL A 594 -14.05 -10.35 -18.42
CA VAL A 594 -14.74 -9.05 -18.50
C VAL A 594 -14.81 -8.53 -19.94
N ASN A 595 -13.69 -8.58 -20.66
CA ASN A 595 -13.41 -7.94 -21.93
C ASN A 595 -12.95 -8.94 -23.01
N GLY A 596 -13.27 -10.23 -22.89
CA GLY A 596 -12.81 -11.29 -23.80
C GLY A 596 -13.22 -11.13 -25.27
N HIS A 597 -13.91 -10.04 -25.63
CA HIS A 597 -14.19 -9.65 -27.01
C HIS A 597 -13.00 -8.98 -27.72
N ASP A 598 -11.98 -8.54 -26.98
CA ASP A 598 -10.77 -7.92 -27.53
C ASP A 598 -9.49 -8.71 -27.26
N ASN A 599 -8.40 -8.31 -27.89
CA ASN A 599 -7.05 -8.74 -27.56
C ASN A 599 -6.63 -8.10 -26.22
N LEU A 600 -5.96 -8.87 -25.37
CA LEU A 600 -5.56 -8.42 -24.05
C LEU A 600 -4.06 -8.52 -23.92
N SER A 601 -3.40 -7.38 -23.70
CA SER A 601 -1.96 -7.34 -23.52
C SER A 601 -1.59 -6.47 -22.35
N ALA A 602 -0.56 -6.90 -21.60
CA ALA A 602 0.00 -6.10 -20.54
C ALA A 602 1.49 -6.36 -20.32
N ILE A 603 2.20 -5.29 -19.92
CA ILE A 603 3.56 -5.32 -19.38
C ILE A 603 3.50 -4.78 -17.96
N ALA A 604 3.96 -5.56 -16.99
CA ALA A 604 4.09 -5.17 -15.59
C ALA A 604 5.56 -4.98 -15.22
N ILE A 605 5.89 -3.85 -14.61
CA ILE A 605 7.21 -3.54 -14.06
C ILE A 605 7.02 -3.23 -12.57
N ARG A 606 7.59 -4.05 -11.70
CA ARG A 606 7.44 -3.94 -10.25
C ARG A 606 8.76 -3.55 -9.61
N PHE A 607 8.75 -2.45 -8.88
CA PHE A 607 9.91 -1.85 -8.23
C PHE A 607 9.84 -2.04 -6.72
N LYS A 608 10.90 -2.61 -6.13
CA LYS A 608 11.11 -2.64 -4.69
C LYS A 608 12.14 -1.60 -4.30
N LEU A 609 11.74 -0.65 -3.48
CA LEU A 609 12.63 0.37 -2.95
C LEU A 609 12.86 0.11 -1.46
N ARG A 610 14.08 0.39 -1.01
CA ARG A 610 14.43 0.37 0.40
C ARG A 610 15.04 1.71 0.76
N SER A 611 14.63 2.30 1.88
CA SER A 611 15.30 3.46 2.43
C SER A 611 16.74 3.07 2.80
N VAL A 612 17.73 3.86 2.37
CA VAL A 612 19.15 3.60 2.65
C VAL A 612 19.75 4.80 3.38
N LEU A 613 20.24 4.58 4.60
CA LEU A 613 21.09 5.54 5.32
C LEU A 613 22.60 5.20 5.18
N SER A 614 22.96 4.07 4.57
CA SER A 614 24.34 3.55 4.61
C SER A 614 25.36 4.34 3.79
N THR A 615 24.95 5.36 3.04
CA THR A 615 25.85 6.32 2.39
C THR A 615 26.24 7.51 3.27
N LEU A 616 25.79 7.55 4.53
CA LEU A 616 25.94 8.70 5.44
C LEU A 616 26.80 8.43 6.69
N PHE A 617 27.38 7.24 6.86
CA PHE A 617 28.24 6.91 8.01
C PHE A 617 29.64 6.44 7.60
#